data_AF-A0A7H9SSE3-F1
#
_entry.id   AF-A0A7H9SSE3-F1
#
_cell.length_a   1.000
_cell.length_b   1.000
_cell.length_c   1.000
_cell.angle_alpha   90.00
_cell.angle_beta   90.00
_cell.angle_gamma   90.00
#
_symmetry.space_group_name_H-M   'P 1'
#
loop_
_entity.id
_entity.type
_entity.pdbx_description
1 polymer ?
#
loop_
_entity_poly.entity_id
_entity_poly.type
_entity_poly.pdbx_seq_one_letter_code
_entity_poly.pdbx_strand_id
1 'polypeptide(L)'
;WTHIGVAKLYTDIINNGYNIMYLTSRSVGLADNTRAYLNGVLQESYRLPKGPVLLSPDRTIAALRREVYIRKPEVFKMACLRDIKNLFGPSRTP
;
A
#
# COMPACT_ATOMS: atom_id res chain seq x y z
N TRP A 1 2.35 11.65 -11.39
CA TRP A 1 1.59 12.87 -11.00
C TRP A 1 1.15 12.66 -9.56
N THR A 2 1.44 13.60 -8.67
CA THR A 2 1.15 13.46 -7.23
C THR A 2 0.13 14.51 -6.84
N HIS A 3 -0.89 14.11 -6.08
CA HIS A 3 -1.90 15.04 -5.60
C HIS A 3 -1.27 16.12 -4.71
N ILE A 4 -1.64 17.38 -4.91
CA ILE A 4 -1.11 18.50 -4.12
C ILE A 4 -1.54 18.33 -2.65
N GLY A 5 -0.62 18.58 -1.73
CA GLY A 5 -0.87 18.55 -0.28
C GLY A 5 -0.83 17.16 0.37
N VAL A 6 -0.67 16.06 -0.39
CA VAL A 6 -0.67 14.70 0.17
C VAL A 6 0.50 14.46 1.13
N ALA A 7 1.68 15.04 0.84
CA ALA A 7 2.86 14.85 1.70
C ALA A 7 2.67 15.51 3.08
N LYS A 8 2.04 16.69 3.12
CA LYS A 8 1.71 17.38 4.36
C LYS A 8 0.68 16.58 5.17
N LEU A 9 -0.42 16.18 4.54
CA LEU A 9 -1.46 15.37 5.18
C LEU A 9 -0.90 14.11 5.84
N TYR A 10 -0.05 13.36 5.12
CA TYR A 10 0.50 12.12 5.65
C TYR A 10 1.52 12.37 6.77
N THR A 11 2.25 13.49 6.71
CA THR A 11 3.13 13.91 7.80
C THR A 11 2.32 14.19 9.07
N ASP A 12 1.21 14.92 8.94
CA ASP A 12 0.33 15.24 10.08
C ASP A 12 -0.31 13.97 10.68
N ILE A 13 -0.68 12.99 9.85
CA ILE A 13 -1.21 11.69 10.32
C ILE A 13 -0.16 10.94 11.16
N ILE A 14 1.11 10.94 10.76
CA ILE A 14 2.17 10.29 11.55
C ILE A 14 2.46 11.08 12.84
N ASN A 15 2.42 12.40 12.79
CA ASN A 15 2.59 13.23 13.99
C ASN A 15 1.50 12.97 15.04
N ASN A 16 0.33 12.48 14.62
CA ASN A 16 -0.75 12.03 15.50
C ASN A 16 -0.57 10.59 16.05
N GLY A 17 0.57 9.94 15.79
CA GLY A 17 0.91 8.61 16.30
C GLY A 17 0.46 7.44 15.43
N TYR A 18 -0.06 7.69 14.23
CA TYR A 18 -0.45 6.64 13.28
C TYR A 18 0.73 6.19 12.41
N ASN A 19 0.66 4.95 11.93
CA ASN A 19 1.61 4.41 10.95
C ASN A 19 0.98 4.40 9.55
N ILE A 20 1.76 4.75 8.53
CA ILE A 20 1.31 4.71 7.15
C ILE A 20 1.78 3.41 6.49
N MET A 21 0.87 2.74 5.81
CA MET A 21 1.15 1.60 4.94
C MET A 21 0.64 1.90 3.53
N TYR A 22 1.50 1.67 2.53
CA TYR A 22 1.18 1.91 1.13
C TYR A 22 0.72 0.62 0.47
N LEU A 23 -0.39 0.66 -0.28
CA LEU A 23 -0.90 -0.47 -1.05
C LEU A 23 -0.91 -0.12 -2.54
N THR A 24 -0.26 -0.94 -3.36
CA THR A 24 -0.24 -0.78 -4.82
C THR A 24 -0.67 -2.06 -5.52
N SER A 25 -1.38 -1.92 -6.64
CA SER A 25 -1.69 -3.04 -7.52
C SER A 25 -0.59 -3.33 -8.54
N ARG A 26 0.57 -2.69 -8.42
CA ARG A 26 1.72 -2.96 -9.28
C ARG A 26 2.39 -4.28 -8.89
N SER A 27 2.92 -4.98 -9.89
CA SER A 27 3.75 -6.17 -9.73
C SER A 27 4.85 -5.97 -8.72
N VAL A 28 5.14 -7.02 -7.94
CA VAL A 28 6.38 -7.15 -7.15
C VAL A 28 7.65 -6.87 -7.97
N GLY A 29 7.63 -7.12 -9.28
CA GLY A 29 8.73 -6.80 -10.18
C GLY A 29 9.02 -5.30 -10.34
N LEU A 30 8.11 -4.44 -9.90
CA LEU A 30 8.20 -2.97 -9.91
C LEU A 30 8.28 -2.39 -8.49
N ALA A 31 8.60 -3.24 -7.49
CA ALA A 31 8.67 -2.83 -6.10
C ALA A 31 9.70 -1.72 -5.87
N ASP A 32 10.90 -1.87 -6.40
CA ASP A 32 11.98 -0.90 -6.19
C ASP A 32 11.67 0.45 -6.83
N ASN A 33 11.11 0.45 -8.04
CA ASN A 33 10.64 1.66 -8.71
C ASN A 33 9.54 2.36 -7.92
N THR A 34 8.65 1.59 -7.29
CA THR A 34 7.56 2.15 -6.49
C THR A 34 8.09 2.75 -5.18
N ARG A 35 9.03 2.08 -4.49
CA ARG A 35 9.69 2.63 -3.30
C ARG A 35 10.49 3.89 -3.62
N ALA A 36 11.27 3.87 -4.71
CA ALA A 36 12.03 5.01 -5.18
C ALA A 36 11.11 6.20 -5.49
N TYR A 37 9.99 5.95 -6.17
CA TYR A 37 8.97 6.99 -6.42
C TYR A 37 8.44 7.60 -5.13
N LEU A 38 7.98 6.79 -4.17
CA LEU A 38 7.44 7.28 -2.90
C LEU A 38 8.47 8.10 -2.12
N ASN A 39 9.71 7.63 -2.04
CA ASN A 39 10.81 8.34 -1.37
C ASN A 39 11.20 9.65 -2.07
N GLY A 40 10.96 9.74 -3.38
CA GLY A 40 11.25 10.92 -4.20
C GLY A 40 10.18 12.01 -4.13
N VAL A 41 8.99 11.74 -3.57
CA VAL A 41 7.94 12.75 -3.45
C VAL A 41 8.31 13.79 -2.38
N LEU A 42 8.50 15.03 -2.83
CA LEU A 42 8.73 16.21 -2.01
C LEU A 42 7.76 17.32 -2.44
N GLN A 43 6.99 17.86 -1.50
CA GLN A 43 6.05 18.96 -1.73
C GLN A 43 6.26 20.04 -0.67
N GLU A 44 6.64 21.24 -1.09
CA GLU A 44 6.83 22.47 -0.27
C GLU A 44 7.87 22.39 0.87
N SER A 45 8.18 21.20 1.38
CA SER A 45 9.21 20.78 2.35
C SER A 45 8.86 19.42 2.96
N TYR A 46 7.62 18.94 2.76
CA TYR A 46 7.13 17.66 3.26
C TYR A 46 7.49 16.52 2.32
N ARG A 47 7.99 15.43 2.89
CA ARG A 47 8.21 14.17 2.21
C ARG A 47 7.11 13.19 2.59
N LEU A 48 6.81 12.26 1.70
CA LEU A 48 5.98 11.13 2.10
C LEU A 48 6.69 10.36 3.23
N PRO A 49 5.98 10.02 4.30
CA PRO A 49 6.59 9.27 5.39
C PRO A 49 7.00 7.86 4.95
N LYS A 50 7.97 7.28 5.66
CA LYS A 50 8.39 5.91 5.41
C LYS A 50 7.31 4.94 5.91
N GLY A 51 7.05 3.91 5.12
CA GLY A 51 6.09 2.86 5.46
C GLY A 51 6.25 1.62 4.59
N PRO A 52 5.75 0.46 5.03
CA PRO A 52 5.74 -0.75 4.22
C PRO A 52 4.91 -0.53 2.95
N VAL A 53 5.37 -1.12 1.84
CA VAL A 53 4.67 -1.09 0.55
C VAL A 53 4.22 -2.50 0.22
N LEU A 54 2.91 -2.71 0.21
CA LEU A 54 2.28 -3.95 -0.22
C LEU A 54 2.06 -3.91 -1.73
N LEU A 55 2.50 -4.97 -2.40
CA LEU A 55 2.45 -5.10 -3.85
C LEU A 55 1.56 -6.27 -4.26
N SER A 56 0.96 -6.17 -5.43
CA SER A 56 0.30 -7.31 -6.06
C SER A 56 1.34 -8.34 -6.50
N PRO A 57 1.13 -9.63 -6.20
CA PRO A 57 2.04 -10.69 -6.57
C PRO A 57 1.88 -11.10 -8.04
N ASP A 58 2.14 -10.19 -8.98
CA ASP A 58 1.84 -10.45 -10.41
C ASP A 58 2.65 -11.60 -11.04
N ARG A 59 3.81 -12.00 -10.50
CA ARG A 59 4.64 -13.08 -11.08
C ARG A 59 4.37 -14.49 -10.53
N THR A 60 3.63 -14.64 -9.43
CA THR A 60 3.29 -15.97 -8.86
C THR A 60 1.87 -16.45 -9.22
N ILE A 61 1.19 -15.71 -10.10
CA ILE A 61 -0.26 -15.77 -10.32
C ILE A 61 -0.72 -16.68 -11.49
N ALA A 62 0.13 -17.52 -12.11
CA ALA A 62 -0.36 -18.41 -13.18
C ALA A 62 -1.53 -19.32 -12.74
N ALA A 63 -1.55 -19.74 -11.47
CA ALA A 63 -2.65 -20.49 -10.87
C ALA A 63 -3.81 -19.59 -10.36
N LEU A 64 -3.50 -18.46 -9.72
CA LEU A 64 -4.50 -17.57 -9.10
C LEU A 64 -5.28 -16.72 -10.13
N ARG A 65 -4.71 -16.47 -11.32
CA ARG A 65 -5.33 -15.66 -12.39
C ARG A 65 -6.62 -16.25 -12.91
N ARG A 66 -6.75 -17.59 -12.91
CA ARG A 66 -8.00 -18.27 -13.32
C ARG A 66 -9.14 -18.02 -12.35
N GLU A 67 -8.85 -17.89 -11.06
CA GLU A 67 -9.85 -17.69 -10.01
C GLU A 67 -10.20 -16.20 -9.86
N VAL A 68 -9.21 -15.32 -10.00
CA VAL A 68 -9.36 -13.85 -9.93
C VAL A 68 -9.97 -13.25 -11.21
N TYR A 69 -10.10 -14.05 -12.29
CA TYR A 69 -10.77 -13.66 -13.54
C TYR A 69 -12.28 -13.37 -13.39
N ILE A 70 -12.89 -13.62 -12.22
CA ILE A 70 -14.29 -13.26 -11.89
C ILE A 70 -14.50 -11.72 -11.73
N ARG A 71 -13.61 -10.89 -12.30
CA ARG A 71 -13.84 -9.44 -12.58
C ARG A 71 -13.96 -8.51 -11.36
N LYS A 72 -13.41 -8.87 -10.19
CA LYS A 72 -13.46 -8.02 -8.97
C LYS A 72 -12.09 -7.82 -8.30
N PRO A 73 -11.23 -6.90 -8.81
CA PRO A 73 -9.93 -6.59 -8.22
C PRO A 73 -9.99 -6.05 -6.78
N GLU A 74 -11.12 -5.49 -6.36
CA GLU A 74 -11.40 -5.03 -5.00
C GLU A 74 -11.38 -6.16 -3.97
N VAL A 75 -11.76 -7.38 -4.36
CA VAL A 75 -11.77 -8.57 -3.48
C VAL A 75 -10.35 -8.91 -3.04
N PHE A 76 -9.36 -8.75 -3.92
CA PHE A 76 -7.96 -8.97 -3.58
C PHE A 76 -7.43 -7.97 -2.55
N LYS A 77 -7.74 -6.68 -2.73
CA LYS A 77 -7.33 -5.64 -1.76
C LYS A 77 -7.99 -5.86 -0.40
N MET A 78 -9.28 -6.22 -0.39
CA MET A 78 -10.00 -6.52 0.84
C MET A 78 -9.46 -7.77 1.55
N ALA A 79 -9.11 -8.82 0.80
CA ALA A 79 -8.51 -10.04 1.35
C ALA A 79 -7.15 -9.74 1.99
N CYS A 80 -6.25 -9.07 1.26
CA CYS A 80 -4.93 -8.71 1.78
C CYS A 80 -5.01 -7.83 3.04
N LEU A 81 -5.89 -6.81 3.05
CA LEU A 81 -6.11 -5.98 4.24
C LEU A 81 -6.73 -6.77 5.40
N ARG A 82 -7.61 -7.72 5.11
CA ARG A 82 -8.20 -8.62 6.12
C ARG A 82 -7.15 -9.53 6.72
N ASP A 83 -6.27 -10.10 5.91
CA ASP A 83 -5.16 -10.94 6.37
C ASP A 83 -4.23 -10.15 7.28
N ILE A 84 -3.90 -8.91 6.92
CA ILE A 84 -3.10 -8.02 7.75
C ILE A 84 -3.81 -7.70 9.07
N LYS A 85 -5.10 -7.36 9.03
CA LYS A 85 -5.88 -7.12 10.24
C LYS A 85 -5.85 -8.34 11.16
N ASN A 86 -5.96 -9.54 10.60
CA ASN A 86 -5.95 -10.79 11.38
C ASN A 86 -4.61 -11.03 12.09
N LEU A 87 -3.48 -10.46 11.62
CA LEU A 87 -2.18 -10.56 12.30
C LEU A 87 -2.16 -9.86 13.67
N PHE A 88 -3.03 -8.87 13.90
CA PHE A 88 -3.08 -8.12 15.16
C PHE A 88 -3.90 -8.83 16.25
N GLY A 89 -4.54 -9.95 15.91
CA GLY A 89 -5.38 -10.74 16.82
C GLY A 89 -6.81 -10.20 16.95
N PRO A 90 -7.74 -11.00 17.51
CA PRO A 90 -9.16 -10.68 17.52
C PRO A 90 -9.55 -9.47 18.40
N SER A 91 -8.68 -9.08 19.34
CA SER A 91 -8.96 -8.01 20.30
C SER A 91 -8.26 -6.68 19.98
N ARG A 92 -7.56 -6.57 18.85
CA ARG A 92 -6.87 -5.33 18.45
C ARG A 92 -7.28 -4.94 17.05
N THR A 93 -7.80 -3.72 16.93
CA THR A 93 -7.96 -3.06 15.64
C THR A 93 -6.74 -2.17 15.43
N PRO A 94 -5.83 -2.53 14.50
CA PRO A 94 -4.71 -1.67 14.12
C PRO A 94 -5.19 -0.38 13.45
#